data_AF-A0A954UHW2-F1
#
_entry.id   AF-A0A954UHW2-F1
#
_cell.length_a   1.000
_cell.length_b   1.000
_cell.length_c   1.000
_cell.angle_alpha   90.00
_cell.angle_beta   90.00
_cell.angle_gamma   90.00
#
_symmetry.space_group_name_H-M   'P 1'
#
loop_
_entity.id
_entity.type
_entity.pdbx_description
1 polymer ?
#
loop_
_entity_poly.entity_id
_entity_poly.type
_entity_poly.pdbx_seq_one_letter_code
_entity_poly.pdbx_strand_id
1 'polypeptide(L)'
;MRIINWKKIARFACQQASKQLSDDLGRFYFLRELAGYLRPDYRFKWPDVDWWQDEEFNHYLDRFGELGGMNSDRRWMLRELLRLVANVPGDTAECGVYRGASSYLMCLANRDSSLHEKTHHMFDSFEGLSTPSEQDGSHWSEGDLTCGLELVKQ
;
A
#
# COMPACT_ATOMS: atom_id res chain seq x y z
N MET A 1 25.46 -14.03 9.10
CA MET A 1 24.21 -14.27 9.84
C MET A 1 24.39 -13.76 11.27
N ARG A 2 23.76 -12.65 11.68
CA ARG A 2 23.86 -12.16 13.07
C ARG A 2 22.97 -13.05 13.95
N ILE A 3 23.53 -13.65 15.00
CA ILE A 3 22.77 -14.48 15.95
C ILE A 3 21.85 -13.55 16.74
N ILE A 4 20.54 -13.75 16.63
CA ILE A 4 19.54 -13.00 17.38
C ILE A 4 19.61 -13.45 18.85
N ASN A 5 19.93 -12.52 19.76
CA ASN A 5 19.99 -12.79 21.19
C ASN A 5 18.61 -12.61 21.83
N TRP A 6 17.81 -13.67 21.80
CA TRP A 6 16.46 -13.70 22.36
C TRP A 6 16.37 -13.34 23.84
N LYS A 7 17.41 -13.66 24.64
CA LYS A 7 17.46 -13.27 26.06
C LYS A 7 17.58 -11.77 26.25
N LYS A 8 18.28 -11.07 25.35
CA LYS A 8 18.41 -9.60 25.36
C LYS A 8 17.10 -8.92 24.95
N ILE A 9 16.43 -9.44 23.92
CA ILE A 9 15.12 -8.96 23.47
C ILE A 9 14.06 -9.15 24.57
N ALA A 10 13.98 -10.34 25.18
CA ALA A 10 13.03 -10.63 26.25
C ALA A 10 13.24 -9.75 27.49
N ARG A 11 14.50 -9.49 27.88
CA ARG A 11 14.81 -8.57 28.99
C ARG A 11 14.44 -7.13 28.68
N PHE A 12 14.76 -6.67 27.47
CA PHE A 12 14.42 -5.32 27.02
C PHE A 12 12.89 -5.14 26.99
N ALA A 13 12.16 -6.10 26.42
CA ALA A 13 10.70 -6.11 26.40
C ALA A 13 10.12 -6.06 27.82
N CYS A 14 10.53 -6.93 28.74
CA CYS A 14 10.01 -6.91 30.11
C CYS A 14 10.34 -5.64 30.90
N GLN A 15 11.49 -4.99 30.66
CA GLN A 15 11.88 -3.76 31.39
C GLN A 15 11.21 -2.49 30.84
N GLN A 16 10.92 -2.43 29.54
CA GLN A 16 10.37 -1.23 28.89
C GLN A 16 8.85 -1.30 28.68
N ALA A 17 8.26 -2.50 28.61
CA ALA A 17 6.85 -2.69 28.28
C ALA A 17 5.88 -1.98 29.24
N SER A 18 6.18 -1.90 30.54
CA SER A 18 5.26 -1.26 31.50
C SER A 18 5.21 0.26 31.38
N LYS A 19 6.28 0.90 30.89
CA LYS A 19 6.37 2.37 30.77
C LYS A 19 6.11 2.87 29.36
N GLN A 20 6.44 2.08 28.33
CA GLN A 20 6.31 2.49 26.93
C GLN A 20 4.98 2.06 26.30
N LEU A 21 4.21 1.13 26.86
CA LEU A 21 2.96 0.69 26.19
C LEU A 21 1.69 1.44 26.63
N SER A 22 1.85 2.53 27.40
CA SER A 22 0.73 3.29 27.99
C SER A 22 -0.02 4.15 26.97
N ASP A 23 0.61 4.57 25.88
CA ASP A 23 0.03 5.36 24.80
C ASP A 23 0.53 4.88 23.43
N ASP A 24 -0.07 5.37 22.34
CA ASP A 24 0.26 4.91 20.98
C ASP A 24 1.69 5.27 20.57
N LEU A 25 2.16 6.45 20.95
CA LEU A 25 3.51 6.89 20.65
C LEU A 25 4.55 5.95 21.29
N GLY A 26 4.34 5.58 22.55
CA GLY A 26 5.19 4.64 23.24
C GLY A 26 5.15 3.23 22.62
N ARG A 27 3.99 2.76 22.14
CA ARG A 27 3.88 1.50 21.36
C ARG A 27 4.71 1.56 20.09
N PHE A 28 4.69 2.68 19.36
CA PHE A 28 5.53 2.88 18.17
C PHE A 28 7.02 2.89 18.49
N TYR A 29 7.44 3.55 19.58
CA TYR A 29 8.83 3.49 20.02
C TYR A 29 9.27 2.07 20.35
N PHE A 30 8.43 1.32 21.07
CA PHE A 30 8.72 -0.07 21.38
C PHE A 30 8.88 -0.93 20.11
N LEU A 31 7.98 -0.78 19.14
CA LEU A 31 8.07 -1.47 17.85
C LEU A 31 9.36 -1.13 17.10
N ARG A 32 9.72 0.16 17.06
CA ARG A 32 10.95 0.63 16.41
C ARG A 32 12.20 0.03 17.05
N GLU A 33 12.29 0.04 18.39
CA GLU A 33 13.43 -0.53 19.11
C GLU A 33 13.54 -2.04 18.88
N LEU A 34 12.42 -2.77 18.96
CA LEU A 34 12.38 -4.21 18.68
C LEU A 34 12.87 -4.51 17.26
N ALA A 35 12.38 -3.77 16.28
CA ALA A 35 12.80 -3.93 14.89
C ALA A 35 14.27 -3.54 14.68
N GLY A 36 14.81 -2.57 15.41
CA GLY A 36 16.25 -2.27 15.41
C GLY A 36 17.13 -3.47 15.78
N TYR A 37 16.63 -4.38 16.63
CA TYR A 37 17.32 -5.64 16.94
C TYR A 37 17.20 -6.70 15.84
N LEU A 38 16.06 -6.77 15.15
CA LEU A 38 15.74 -7.81 14.17
C LEU A 38 16.21 -7.44 12.75
N ARG A 39 15.99 -6.19 12.35
CA ARG A 39 16.23 -5.59 11.04
C ARG A 39 16.69 -4.14 11.22
N PRO A 40 17.98 -3.91 11.57
CA PRO A 40 18.52 -2.58 11.81
C PRO A 40 18.49 -1.67 10.57
N ASP A 41 18.31 -2.25 9.39
CA ASP A 41 18.16 -1.57 8.12
C ASP A 41 16.72 -1.09 7.85
N TYR A 42 15.73 -1.59 8.60
CA TYR A 42 14.33 -1.21 8.43
C TYR A 42 14.05 0.17 9.03
N ARG A 43 13.38 1.03 8.28
CA ARG A 43 13.09 2.42 8.65
C ARG A 43 11.59 2.60 8.90
N PHE A 44 11.24 2.98 10.12
CA PHE A 44 9.87 3.33 10.47
C PHE A 44 9.54 4.74 10.01
N LYS A 45 8.28 4.95 9.62
CA LYS A 45 7.71 6.28 9.38
C LYS A 45 7.22 6.86 10.71
N TRP A 46 7.14 8.19 10.80
CA TRP A 46 6.54 8.88 11.94
C TRP A 46 5.05 8.55 12.05
N PRO A 47 4.51 8.33 13.25
CA PRO A 47 3.11 7.99 13.42
C PRO A 47 2.15 9.16 13.30
N ASP A 48 2.65 10.39 13.31
CA ASP A 48 1.84 11.62 13.28
C ASP A 48 0.98 11.76 12.02
N VAL A 49 1.32 11.05 10.94
CA VAL A 49 0.51 11.03 9.72
C VAL A 49 -0.78 10.22 9.92
N ASP A 50 -0.74 9.22 10.80
CA ASP A 50 -1.86 8.38 11.27
C ASP A 50 -2.81 7.88 10.16
N TRP A 51 -2.28 7.73 8.95
CA TRP A 51 -3.06 7.48 7.73
C TRP A 51 -3.80 6.13 7.75
N TRP A 52 -3.36 5.19 8.59
CA TRP A 52 -4.04 3.92 8.83
C TRP A 52 -5.32 4.06 9.67
N GLN A 53 -5.61 5.23 10.24
CA GLN A 53 -6.88 5.52 10.92
C GLN A 53 -7.89 6.27 10.03
N ASP A 54 -7.52 6.64 8.79
CA ASP A 54 -8.44 7.31 7.87
C ASP A 54 -9.58 6.35 7.46
N GLU A 55 -10.81 6.65 7.92
CA GLU A 55 -11.97 5.78 7.73
C GLU A 55 -12.35 5.58 6.26
N GLU A 56 -12.30 6.66 5.47
CA GLU A 56 -12.63 6.62 4.04
C GLU A 56 -11.63 5.73 3.29
N PHE A 57 -10.34 5.91 3.60
CA PHE A 57 -9.27 5.14 3.01
C PHE A 57 -9.34 3.65 3.43
N ASN A 58 -9.65 3.38 4.70
CA ASN A 58 -9.84 2.02 5.19
C ASN A 58 -11.05 1.33 4.56
N HIS A 59 -12.15 2.05 4.32
CA HIS A 59 -13.30 1.51 3.59
C HIS A 59 -12.94 1.16 2.14
N TYR A 60 -12.16 2.02 1.47
CA TYR A 60 -11.60 1.71 0.16
C TYR A 60 -10.71 0.44 0.20
N LEU A 61 -9.81 0.32 1.17
CA LEU A 61 -8.94 -0.86 1.28
C LEU A 61 -9.75 -2.14 1.53
N ASP A 62 -10.76 -2.09 2.39
CA ASP A 62 -11.64 -3.22 2.68
C ASP A 62 -12.40 -3.70 1.43
N ARG A 63 -12.90 -2.75 0.61
CA ARG A 63 -13.56 -3.04 -0.67
C ARG A 63 -12.71 -3.93 -1.59
N PHE A 64 -11.39 -3.77 -1.57
CA PHE A 64 -10.46 -4.55 -2.39
C PHE A 64 -9.72 -5.65 -1.61
N GLY A 65 -10.05 -5.87 -0.33
CA GLY A 65 -9.39 -6.85 0.53
C GLY A 65 -7.93 -6.52 0.86
N GLU A 66 -7.56 -5.23 0.86
CA GLU A 66 -6.18 -4.76 1.03
C GLU A 66 -5.87 -4.19 2.43
N LEU A 67 -6.86 -4.15 3.35
CA LEU A 67 -6.71 -3.52 4.67
C LEU A 67 -5.55 -4.10 5.50
N GLY A 68 -5.35 -5.42 5.46
CA GLY A 68 -4.24 -6.11 6.12
C GLY A 68 -3.03 -6.37 5.23
N GLY A 69 -3.02 -5.80 4.02
CA GLY A 69 -2.02 -6.06 2.99
C GLY A 69 -0.76 -5.20 3.12
N MET A 70 0.32 -5.65 2.47
CA MET A 70 1.59 -4.91 2.43
C MET A 70 1.62 -3.77 1.39
N ASN A 71 0.49 -3.49 0.73
CA ASN A 71 0.38 -2.49 -0.33
C ASN A 71 -0.39 -1.23 0.08
N SER A 72 -0.94 -1.19 1.31
CA SER A 72 -1.76 -0.06 1.78
C SER A 72 -1.01 1.27 1.70
N ASP A 73 0.29 1.31 1.96
CA ASP A 73 1.08 2.54 1.90
C ASP A 73 1.28 3.05 0.46
N ARG A 74 1.33 2.15 -0.52
CA ARG A 74 1.35 2.50 -1.95
C ARG A 74 0.03 3.10 -2.38
N ARG A 75 -1.10 2.56 -1.91
CA ARG A 75 -2.44 3.11 -2.18
C ARG A 75 -2.61 4.49 -1.55
N TRP A 76 -2.10 4.68 -0.33
CA TRP A 76 -2.11 5.98 0.33
C TRP A 76 -1.32 7.01 -0.47
N MET A 77 -0.11 6.65 -0.89
CA MET A 77 0.73 7.52 -1.71
C MET A 77 0.05 7.90 -3.03
N LEU A 78 -0.65 6.97 -3.69
CA LEU A 78 -1.45 7.28 -4.88
C LEU A 78 -2.56 8.28 -4.58
N ARG A 79 -3.35 8.08 -3.51
CA ARG A 79 -4.40 9.03 -3.08
C ARG A 79 -3.85 10.43 -2.87
N GLU A 80 -2.73 10.55 -2.16
CA GLU A 80 -2.12 11.86 -1.89
C GLU A 80 -1.55 12.51 -3.16
N LEU A 81 -0.98 11.73 -4.08
CA LEU A 81 -0.54 12.24 -5.37
C LEU A 81 -1.72 12.79 -6.19
N LEU A 82 -2.85 12.07 -6.22
CA LEU A 82 -4.06 12.51 -6.90
C LEU A 82 -4.59 13.83 -6.35
N ARG A 83 -4.54 14.04 -5.03
CA ARG A 83 -4.89 15.32 -4.40
C ARG A 83 -3.98 16.45 -4.84
N LEU A 84 -2.67 16.20 -4.95
CA LEU A 84 -1.70 17.21 -5.39
C LEU A 84 -1.89 17.61 -6.86
N VAL A 85 -2.34 16.68 -7.71
CA VAL A 85 -2.56 16.94 -9.14
C VAL A 85 -4.02 17.22 -9.50
N ALA A 86 -4.90 17.36 -8.51
CA ALA A 86 -6.33 17.60 -8.73
C ALA A 86 -6.59 18.79 -9.67
N ASN A 87 -5.75 19.83 -9.55
CA ASN A 87 -5.86 21.05 -10.34
C ASN A 87 -4.95 21.12 -11.58
N VAL A 88 -4.30 20.01 -11.94
CA VAL A 88 -3.45 19.93 -13.13
C VAL A 88 -4.30 19.52 -14.33
N PRO A 89 -4.30 20.28 -15.45
CA PRO A 89 -5.01 19.91 -16.67
C PRO A 89 -4.55 18.54 -17.22
N GLY A 90 -5.50 17.77 -17.74
CA GLY A 90 -5.26 16.44 -18.32
C GLY A 90 -5.95 15.29 -17.57
N ASP A 91 -5.88 14.13 -18.21
CA ASP A 91 -6.46 12.85 -17.82
C ASP A 91 -5.50 11.99 -16.99
N THR A 92 -5.99 10.88 -16.43
CA THR A 92 -5.17 9.87 -15.75
C THR A 92 -5.15 8.57 -16.56
N ALA A 93 -4.08 7.78 -16.44
CA ALA A 93 -3.98 6.48 -17.08
C ALA A 93 -3.30 5.45 -16.16
N GLU A 94 -3.76 4.21 -16.20
CA GLU A 94 -3.13 3.06 -15.56
C GLU A 94 -2.85 1.96 -16.59
N CYS A 95 -1.62 1.43 -16.59
CA CYS A 95 -1.20 0.31 -17.43
C CYS A 95 -0.88 -0.88 -16.53
N GLY A 96 -1.69 -1.94 -16.60
CA GLY A 96 -1.72 -3.02 -15.62
C GLY A 96 -2.70 -2.68 -14.49
N VAL A 97 -3.98 -2.95 -14.74
CA VAL A 97 -5.12 -2.60 -13.90
C VAL A 97 -5.44 -3.70 -12.89
N TYR A 98 -5.24 -4.96 -13.27
CA TYR A 98 -5.60 -6.14 -12.47
C TYR A 98 -7.06 -6.06 -11.95
N ARG A 99 -7.26 -5.92 -10.63
CA ARG A 99 -8.58 -5.82 -9.99
C ARG A 99 -9.15 -4.40 -9.94
N GLY A 100 -8.46 -3.40 -10.49
CA GLY A 100 -8.97 -2.03 -10.61
C GLY A 100 -8.90 -1.16 -9.34
N ALA A 101 -8.19 -1.60 -8.29
CA ALA A 101 -8.13 -0.85 -7.03
C ALA A 101 -7.51 0.56 -7.16
N SER A 102 -6.38 0.69 -7.87
CA SER A 102 -5.78 1.98 -8.21
C SER A 102 -6.71 2.82 -9.08
N SER A 103 -7.21 2.24 -10.16
CA SER A 103 -8.14 2.88 -11.10
C SER A 103 -9.36 3.45 -10.38
N TYR A 104 -9.90 2.73 -9.39
CA TYR A 104 -11.00 3.19 -8.55
C TYR A 104 -10.66 4.48 -7.80
N LEU A 105 -9.48 4.56 -7.16
CA LEU A 105 -9.01 5.80 -6.52
C LEU A 105 -8.86 6.95 -7.53
N MET A 106 -8.32 6.66 -8.73
CA MET A 106 -8.17 7.68 -9.77
C MET A 106 -9.53 8.20 -10.27
N CYS A 107 -10.51 7.31 -10.46
CA CYS A 107 -11.87 7.68 -10.82
C CYS A 107 -12.55 8.53 -9.74
N LEU A 108 -12.40 8.17 -8.45
CA LEU A 108 -12.93 8.99 -7.35
C LEU A 108 -12.31 10.39 -7.33
N ALA A 109 -10.98 10.49 -7.44
CA ALA A 109 -10.30 11.78 -7.46
C ALA A 109 -10.68 12.63 -8.68
N ASN A 110 -10.83 12.00 -9.85
CA ASN A 110 -11.24 12.68 -11.08
C ASN A 110 -12.69 13.18 -11.02
N ARG A 111 -13.60 12.42 -10.40
CA ARG A 111 -15.00 12.83 -10.19
C ARG A 111 -15.09 14.11 -9.36
N ASP A 112 -14.21 14.26 -8.38
CA ASP A 112 -14.23 15.38 -7.43
C ASP A 112 -13.45 16.61 -7.95
N SER A 113 -12.91 16.55 -9.18
CA SER A 113 -12.22 17.67 -9.86
C SER A 113 -13.20 18.78 -10.24
N SER A 114 -12.93 20.01 -9.81
CA SER A 114 -13.80 21.17 -10.08
C SER A 114 -13.39 22.01 -11.29
N LEU A 115 -12.27 21.72 -11.95
CA LEU A 115 -11.72 22.57 -13.03
C LEU A 115 -12.12 22.10 -14.43
N HIS A 116 -12.08 20.79 -14.67
CA HIS A 116 -12.48 20.16 -15.92
C HIS A 116 -12.85 18.69 -15.69
N GLU A 117 -13.64 18.16 -16.62
CA GLU A 117 -13.96 16.73 -16.68
C GLU A 117 -12.69 15.94 -17.02
N LYS A 118 -12.31 15.00 -16.16
CA LYS A 118 -11.14 14.14 -16.32
C LYS A 118 -11.58 12.73 -16.66
N THR A 119 -11.02 12.18 -17.73
CA THR A 119 -11.20 10.75 -18.07
C THR A 119 -10.08 9.93 -17.45
N HIS A 120 -10.42 8.76 -16.91
CA HIS A 120 -9.43 7.77 -16.51
C HIS A 120 -9.34 6.65 -17.56
N HIS A 121 -8.15 6.45 -18.11
CA HIS A 121 -7.88 5.45 -19.14
C HIS A 121 -7.25 4.20 -18.51
N MET A 122 -7.87 3.05 -18.75
CA MET A 122 -7.50 1.78 -18.12
C MET A 122 -6.98 0.82 -19.20
N PHE A 123 -5.68 0.49 -19.14
CA PHE A 123 -5.03 -0.41 -20.10
C PHE A 123 -4.60 -1.70 -19.40
N ASP A 124 -5.16 -2.83 -19.81
CA ASP A 124 -4.81 -4.17 -19.34
C ASP A 124 -5.08 -5.19 -20.46
N SER A 125 -4.44 -6.35 -20.40
CA SER A 125 -4.81 -7.47 -21.27
C SER A 125 -6.18 -8.02 -20.89
N PHE A 126 -6.55 -7.92 -19.61
CA PHE A 126 -7.68 -8.60 -18.98
C PHE A 126 -7.62 -10.14 -19.10
N GLU A 127 -6.41 -10.64 -19.37
CA GLU A 127 -6.09 -12.05 -19.61
C GLU A 127 -4.89 -12.52 -18.76
N GLY A 128 -4.39 -11.64 -17.87
CA GLY A 128 -3.21 -11.90 -17.04
C GLY A 128 -1.90 -11.63 -17.77
N LEU A 129 -0.79 -12.05 -17.15
CA LEU A 129 0.55 -11.90 -17.72
C LEU A 129 0.74 -12.81 -18.93
N SER A 130 1.41 -12.30 -19.96
CA SER A 130 1.85 -13.10 -21.12
C SER A 130 2.88 -14.14 -20.71
N THR A 131 3.12 -15.14 -21.57
CA THR A 131 4.23 -16.09 -21.39
C THR A 131 5.55 -15.33 -21.21
N PRO A 132 6.27 -15.52 -20.09
CA PRO A 132 7.56 -14.88 -19.88
C PRO A 132 8.58 -15.31 -20.93
N SER A 133 9.43 -14.37 -21.37
CA SER A 133 10.59 -14.65 -22.20
C SER A 133 11.78 -15.15 -21.35
N GLU A 134 12.85 -15.60 -22.01
CA GLU A 134 14.07 -16.02 -21.32
C GLU A 134 14.68 -14.89 -20.46
N GLN A 135 14.44 -13.62 -20.80
CA GLN A 135 14.97 -12.46 -20.08
C GLN A 135 14.18 -12.12 -18.80
N ASP A 136 12.97 -12.62 -18.63
CA ASP A 136 12.04 -12.24 -17.54
C ASP A 136 12.26 -13.02 -16.23
N GLY A 137 13.06 -14.09 -16.28
CA GLY A 137 13.31 -14.98 -15.15
C GLY A 137 12.18 -15.99 -14.90
N SER A 138 12.16 -16.61 -13.71
CA SER A 138 11.26 -17.74 -13.39
C SER A 138 10.21 -17.43 -12.31
N HIS A 139 9.98 -16.15 -12.02
CA HIS A 139 9.08 -15.72 -10.94
C HIS A 139 7.60 -15.76 -11.33
N TRP A 140 7.30 -15.70 -12.62
CA TRP A 140 5.95 -15.64 -13.16
C TRP A 140 5.72 -16.76 -14.17
N SER A 141 4.45 -17.09 -14.36
CA SER A 141 3.95 -17.99 -15.40
C SER A 141 2.88 -17.28 -16.21
N GLU A 142 2.63 -17.78 -17.42
CA GLU A 142 1.52 -17.30 -18.25
C GLU A 142 0.18 -17.38 -17.49
N GLY A 143 -0.63 -16.34 -17.59
CA GLY A 143 -1.92 -16.24 -16.91
C GLY A 143 -1.81 -15.88 -15.42
N ASP A 144 -0.62 -15.70 -14.85
CA ASP A 144 -0.51 -15.10 -13.52
C ASP A 144 -1.19 -13.73 -13.50
N LEU A 145 -1.85 -13.42 -12.38
CA LEU A 145 -2.66 -12.20 -12.21
C LEU A 145 -3.83 -12.06 -13.19
N THR A 146 -4.35 -13.16 -13.77
CA THR A 146 -5.56 -13.13 -14.61
C THR A 146 -6.73 -12.44 -13.89
N CYS A 147 -7.31 -11.45 -14.56
CA CYS A 147 -8.50 -10.73 -14.11
C CYS A 147 -9.30 -10.26 -15.33
N GLY A 148 -10.53 -10.75 -15.49
CA GLY A 148 -11.38 -10.40 -16.62
C GLY A 148 -11.95 -8.98 -16.53
N LEU A 149 -12.18 -8.37 -17.70
CA LEU A 149 -12.71 -7.02 -17.85
C LEU A 149 -14.02 -6.78 -17.06
N GLU A 150 -14.86 -7.79 -16.94
CA GLU A 150 -16.15 -7.69 -16.24
C GLU A 150 -16.04 -7.45 -14.72
N LEU A 151 -14.91 -7.84 -14.10
CA LEU A 151 -14.66 -7.52 -12.70
C LEU A 151 -14.40 -6.01 -12.52
N VAL A 152 -13.77 -5.41 -13.52
CA VAL A 152 -13.19 -4.07 -13.44
C VAL A 152 -14.19 -2.97 -13.84
N LYS A 153 -15.22 -3.32 -14.62
CA LYS A 153 -16.28 -2.39 -15.07
C LYS A 153 -17.30 -2.00 -13.99
N GLN A 154 -17.20 -2.55 -12.78
CA GLN A 154 -18.19 -2.38 -11.69
C GLN A 154 -17.95 -1.11 -10.87
#